data_AF-A0A7R7GUK4-F1
#
_entry.id   AF-A0A7R7GUK4-F1
#
_cell.length_a   1.000
_cell.length_b   1.000
_cell.length_c   1.000
_cell.angle_alpha   90.00
_cell.angle_beta   90.00
_cell.angle_gamma   90.00
#
_symmetry.space_group_name_H-M   'P 1'
#
loop_
_entity.id
_entity.type
_entity.pdbx_description
1 polymer ?
#
loop_
_entity_poly.entity_id
_entity_poly.type
_entity_poly.pdbx_seq_one_letter_code
_entity_poly.pdbx_strand_id
1 'polypeptide(L)'
;MSKSTNSIRHHRTTPFTSFNRDVPQEVVRRILDHDSPQMTAHYARMHDTTVRRAWEAARKVDITGRTVVFDPDGPLSDAVWAKQRLAQATQALPNGYCGLPVQQSCPHANACLTCPMFLTTPEFLPQHRTQRQQTLELITTAPQPHRNRITIGPC
;
A
#
# COMPACT_ATOMS: atom_id res chain seq x y z
N MET A 1 17.87 -46.56 -31.82
CA MET A 1 17.30 -45.24 -32.22
C MET A 1 17.04 -44.45 -30.94
N SER A 2 17.89 -43.46 -30.67
CA SER A 2 17.89 -42.64 -29.46
C SER A 2 16.80 -41.57 -29.55
N LYS A 3 15.84 -41.54 -28.61
CA LYS A 3 14.94 -40.39 -28.45
C LYS A 3 15.57 -39.44 -27.45
N SER A 4 16.11 -38.34 -27.96
CA SER A 4 16.70 -37.24 -27.20
C SER A 4 15.62 -36.56 -26.35
N THR A 5 15.76 -36.63 -25.02
CA THR A 5 14.88 -35.93 -24.08
C THR A 5 15.27 -34.46 -24.08
N ASN A 6 14.47 -33.61 -24.72
CA ASN A 6 14.71 -32.18 -24.79
C ASN A 6 14.39 -31.55 -23.42
N SER A 7 15.42 -31.18 -22.66
CA SER A 7 15.29 -30.54 -21.34
C SER A 7 14.78 -29.11 -21.52
N ILE A 8 13.48 -28.91 -21.28
CA ILE A 8 12.89 -27.57 -21.21
C ILE A 8 13.37 -26.92 -19.90
N ARG A 9 14.35 -26.03 -20.02
CA ARG A 9 14.79 -25.13 -18.96
C ARG A 9 13.59 -24.28 -18.54
N HIS A 10 13.11 -24.47 -17.30
CA HIS A 10 12.10 -23.61 -16.70
C HIS A 10 12.65 -22.18 -16.61
N HIS A 11 12.27 -21.33 -17.56
CA HIS A 11 12.44 -19.90 -17.43
C HIS A 11 11.56 -19.46 -16.26
N ARG A 12 12.17 -19.04 -15.15
CA ARG A 12 11.47 -18.41 -14.02
C ARG A 12 10.90 -17.08 -14.49
N THR A 13 9.73 -17.13 -15.12
CA THR A 13 8.91 -15.95 -15.32
C THR A 13 8.38 -15.58 -13.95
N THR A 14 8.98 -14.58 -13.29
CA THR A 14 8.42 -13.98 -12.08
C THR A 14 7.13 -13.25 -12.46
N PRO A 15 5.93 -13.77 -12.14
CA PRO A 15 4.68 -13.15 -12.54
C PRO A 15 4.24 -12.10 -11.50
N PHE A 16 5.18 -11.51 -10.77
CA PHE A 16 4.89 -10.80 -9.52
C PHE A 16 4.33 -9.39 -9.71
N THR A 17 4.29 -8.87 -10.94
CA THR A 17 3.95 -7.46 -11.22
C THR A 17 2.56 -7.22 -11.82
N SER A 18 1.74 -8.25 -12.10
CA SER A 18 0.39 -8.08 -12.68
C SER A 18 -0.78 -8.69 -11.88
N PHE A 19 -0.59 -9.08 -10.61
CA PHE A 19 -1.67 -9.65 -9.80
C PHE A 19 -2.68 -8.66 -9.20
N ASN A 20 -2.53 -7.36 -9.48
CA ASN A 20 -3.20 -6.30 -8.71
C ASN A 20 -4.48 -5.72 -9.35
N ARG A 21 -5.27 -6.54 -10.06
CA ARG A 21 -6.59 -6.10 -10.57
C ARG A 21 -7.50 -7.30 -10.85
N ASP A 22 -8.39 -7.62 -9.89
CA ASP A 22 -9.63 -8.42 -10.07
C ASP A 22 -9.59 -9.63 -11.03
N VAL A 23 -8.52 -10.41 -11.02
CA VAL A 23 -8.47 -11.66 -11.82
C VAL A 23 -9.07 -12.79 -10.98
N PRO A 24 -10.20 -13.42 -11.40
CA PRO A 24 -10.79 -14.54 -10.67
C PRO A 24 -9.78 -15.68 -10.49
N GLN A 25 -9.81 -16.37 -9.34
CA GLN A 25 -8.89 -17.48 -9.06
C GLN A 25 -8.90 -18.57 -10.14
N GLU A 26 -10.04 -18.79 -10.80
CA GLU A 26 -10.17 -19.73 -11.91
C GLU A 26 -9.32 -19.32 -13.13
N VAL A 27 -9.23 -18.02 -13.41
CA VAL A 27 -8.38 -17.48 -14.49
C VAL A 27 -6.91 -17.66 -14.12
N VAL A 28 -6.54 -17.37 -12.86
CA VAL A 28 -5.18 -17.62 -12.35
C VAL A 28 -4.82 -19.10 -12.44
N ARG A 29 -5.74 -20.01 -12.06
CA ARG A 29 -5.56 -21.46 -12.13
C ARG A 29 -5.23 -21.92 -13.56
N ARG A 30 -5.97 -21.41 -14.55
CA ARG A 30 -5.75 -21.74 -15.97
C ARG A 30 -4.44 -21.17 -16.51
N ILE A 31 -4.08 -19.94 -16.14
CA ILE A 31 -2.81 -19.32 -16.56
C ILE A 31 -1.61 -20.07 -15.97
N LEU A 32 -1.73 -20.54 -14.73
CA LEU A 32 -0.69 -21.31 -14.02
C LEU A 32 -0.75 -22.81 -14.31
N ASP A 33 -1.64 -23.27 -15.19
CA ASP A 33 -1.86 -24.67 -15.56
C ASP A 33 -2.02 -25.62 -14.35
N HIS A 34 -2.76 -25.17 -13.34
CA HIS A 34 -3.03 -25.97 -12.15
C HIS A 34 -4.23 -26.90 -12.37
N ASP A 35 -4.02 -28.20 -12.15
CA ASP A 35 -5.04 -29.26 -12.28
C ASP A 35 -6.24 -29.08 -11.35
N SER A 36 -6.08 -28.39 -10.22
CA SER A 36 -7.17 -28.23 -9.24
C SER A 36 -7.23 -26.83 -8.61
N PRO A 37 -8.43 -26.34 -8.25
CA PRO A 37 -8.59 -25.10 -7.49
C PRO A 37 -7.84 -25.11 -6.15
N GLN A 38 -7.64 -26.29 -5.55
CA GLN A 38 -6.93 -26.47 -4.28
C GLN A 38 -5.46 -26.04 -4.39
N MET A 39 -4.81 -26.28 -5.54
CA MET A 39 -3.43 -25.85 -5.80
C MET A 39 -3.35 -24.32 -5.86
N THR A 40 -4.24 -23.65 -6.60
CA THR A 40 -4.30 -22.18 -6.64
C THR A 40 -4.67 -21.57 -5.28
N ALA A 41 -5.62 -22.19 -4.56
CA ALA A 41 -6.00 -21.76 -3.22
C ALA A 41 -4.88 -21.95 -2.20
N HIS A 42 -4.02 -22.95 -2.38
CA HIS A 42 -2.84 -23.15 -1.54
C HIS A 42 -1.85 -21.99 -1.73
N TYR A 43 -1.54 -21.62 -2.97
CA TYR A 43 -0.68 -20.47 -3.26
C TYR A 43 -1.30 -19.13 -2.82
N ALA A 44 -2.60 -18.93 -3.04
CA ALA A 44 -3.27 -17.71 -2.60
C ALA A 44 -3.25 -17.57 -1.06
N ARG A 45 -3.45 -18.66 -0.32
CA ARG A 45 -3.33 -18.66 1.15
C ARG A 45 -1.90 -18.45 1.64
N MET A 46 -0.90 -19.07 0.99
CA MET A 46 0.50 -18.81 1.31
C MET A 46 0.89 -17.37 1.03
N HIS A 47 0.41 -16.80 -0.06
CA HIS A 47 0.63 -15.40 -0.40
C HIS A 47 0.01 -14.50 0.67
N ASP A 48 -1.23 -14.76 1.09
CA ASP A 48 -1.89 -13.94 2.12
C ASP A 48 -1.16 -14.01 3.48
N THR A 49 -0.70 -15.19 3.91
CA THR A 49 0.08 -15.34 5.15
C THR A 49 1.46 -14.67 5.05
N THR A 50 2.12 -14.74 3.89
CA THR A 50 3.41 -14.09 3.66
C THR A 50 3.28 -12.56 3.66
N VAL A 51 2.27 -12.03 2.97
CA VAL A 51 2.00 -10.59 2.95
C VAL A 51 1.57 -10.09 4.32
N ARG A 52 0.73 -10.82 5.04
CA ARG A 52 0.36 -10.49 6.42
C ARG A 52 1.59 -10.42 7.33
N ARG A 53 2.47 -11.43 7.31
CA ARG A 53 3.71 -11.43 8.10
C ARG A 53 4.63 -10.27 7.74
N ALA A 54 4.79 -9.97 6.46
CA ALA A 54 5.58 -8.83 6.01
C ALA A 54 4.97 -7.50 6.50
N TRP A 55 3.64 -7.39 6.43
CA TRP A 55 2.92 -6.25 6.97
C TRP A 55 3.12 -6.14 8.48
N GLU A 56 2.91 -7.21 9.26
CA GLU A 56 3.11 -7.25 10.72
C GLU A 56 4.54 -6.83 11.12
N ALA A 57 5.55 -7.34 10.41
CA ALA A 57 6.96 -7.03 10.66
C ALA A 57 7.37 -5.61 10.23
N ALA A 58 6.67 -4.99 9.28
CA ALA A 58 7.02 -3.65 8.80
C ALA A 58 6.91 -2.62 9.94
N ARG A 59 7.89 -1.71 10.05
CA ARG A 59 7.78 -0.57 10.96
C ARG A 59 6.71 0.38 10.44
N LYS A 60 5.69 0.69 11.26
CA LYS A 60 4.70 1.72 10.93
C LYS A 60 5.02 2.98 11.70
N VAL A 61 4.84 4.11 11.06
CA VAL A 61 5.16 5.43 11.58
C VAL A 61 3.97 6.34 11.36
N ASP A 62 3.55 7.07 12.39
CA ASP A 62 2.49 8.06 12.27
C ASP A 62 2.97 9.37 11.62
N ILE A 63 2.04 10.31 11.44
CA ILE A 63 2.32 11.63 10.87
C ILE A 63 3.37 12.44 11.66
N THR A 64 3.52 12.18 12.96
CA THR A 64 4.50 12.87 13.83
C THR A 64 5.88 12.23 13.82
N GLY A 65 6.03 11.09 13.13
CA GLY A 65 7.28 10.33 13.09
C GLY A 65 7.42 9.29 14.20
N ARG A 66 6.37 9.07 15.02
CA ARG A 66 6.42 8.08 16.10
C ARG A 66 6.08 6.69 15.56
N THR A 67 6.75 5.68 16.09
CA THR A 67 6.46 4.29 15.71
C THR A 67 5.13 3.86 16.31
N VAL A 68 4.26 3.29 15.46
CA VAL A 68 2.99 2.72 15.87
C VAL A 68 3.15 1.21 15.97
N VAL A 69 2.81 0.67 17.13
CA VAL A 69 2.88 -0.76 17.42
C VAL A 69 1.47 -1.34 17.35
N PHE A 70 1.31 -2.39 16.56
CA PHE A 70 0.10 -3.21 16.53
C PHE A 70 0.42 -4.53 17.21
N ASP A 71 -0.48 -4.99 18.07
CA ASP A 71 -0.42 -6.31 18.64
C ASP A 71 -0.93 -7.33 17.61
N PRO A 72 -0.06 -8.19 17.03
CA PRO A 72 -0.48 -9.17 16.03
C PRO A 72 -1.35 -10.28 16.62
N ASP A 73 -1.25 -10.54 17.93
CA ASP A 73 -2.00 -11.59 18.64
C ASP A 73 -3.19 -11.01 19.41
N GLY A 74 -3.38 -9.69 19.34
CA GLY A 74 -4.48 -8.99 20.00
C GLY A 74 -5.83 -9.32 19.38
N PRO A 75 -6.94 -9.15 20.14
CA PRO A 75 -8.29 -9.55 19.70
C PRO A 75 -8.81 -8.79 18.47
N LEU A 76 -8.13 -7.72 18.05
CA LEU A 76 -8.49 -6.91 16.88
C LEU A 76 -7.55 -7.08 15.69
N SER A 77 -6.54 -7.97 15.76
CA SER A 77 -5.49 -8.08 14.75
C SER A 77 -6.05 -8.39 13.35
N ASP A 78 -7.02 -9.31 13.25
CA ASP A 78 -7.70 -9.65 12.00
C ASP A 78 -8.48 -8.47 11.41
N ALA A 79 -9.11 -7.66 12.26
CA ALA A 79 -9.86 -6.48 11.81
C ALA A 79 -8.93 -5.39 11.29
N VAL A 80 -7.79 -5.19 11.95
CA VAL A 80 -6.74 -4.26 11.48
C VAL A 80 -6.15 -4.74 10.16
N TRP A 81 -5.87 -6.04 10.02
CA TRP A 81 -5.40 -6.63 8.77
C TRP A 81 -6.42 -6.46 7.62
N ALA A 82 -7.69 -6.78 7.87
CA ALA A 82 -8.76 -6.60 6.88
C ALA A 82 -8.89 -5.14 6.45
N LYS A 83 -8.77 -4.18 7.39
CA LYS A 83 -8.80 -2.76 7.08
C LYS A 83 -7.60 -2.34 6.22
N GLN A 84 -6.40 -2.81 6.51
CA GLN A 84 -5.22 -2.52 5.69
C GLN A 84 -5.45 -2.94 4.23
N ARG A 85 -6.02 -4.13 4.01
CA ARG A 85 -6.34 -4.64 2.68
C ARG A 85 -7.38 -3.77 1.98
N LEU A 86 -8.45 -3.40 2.69
CA LEU A 86 -9.49 -2.52 2.16
C LEU A 86 -8.94 -1.12 1.84
N ALA A 87 -8.15 -0.53 2.74
CA ALA A 87 -7.58 0.80 2.56
C ALA A 87 -6.66 0.87 1.33
N GLN A 88 -5.88 -0.18 1.04
CA GLN A 88 -5.11 -0.25 -0.20
C GLN A 88 -5.98 -0.25 -1.47
N ALA A 89 -7.17 -0.85 -1.41
CA ALA A 89 -8.08 -0.92 -2.55
C ALA A 89 -8.93 0.36 -2.71
N THR A 90 -9.36 0.98 -1.61
CA THR A 90 -10.39 2.04 -1.65
C THR A 90 -9.89 3.42 -1.23
N GLN A 91 -8.74 3.50 -0.55
CA GLN A 91 -8.18 4.74 0.01
C GLN A 91 -6.66 4.77 -0.16
N ALA A 92 -6.19 4.42 -1.36
CA ALA A 92 -4.77 4.40 -1.69
C ALA A 92 -4.19 5.82 -1.57
N LEU A 93 -3.15 5.97 -0.75
CA LEU A 93 -2.40 7.22 -0.63
C LEU A 93 -1.07 7.09 -1.36
N PRO A 94 -0.55 8.18 -1.94
CA PRO A 94 0.71 8.13 -2.71
C PRO A 94 1.94 7.81 -1.85
N ASN A 95 1.85 8.00 -0.53
CA ASN A 95 2.99 7.94 0.40
C ASN A 95 2.66 7.23 1.73
N GLY A 96 1.57 6.47 1.80
CA GLY A 96 1.19 5.78 3.02
C GLY A 96 -0.19 5.13 2.99
N TYR A 97 -0.80 4.99 4.16
CA TYR A 97 -2.06 4.28 4.39
C TYR A 97 -2.95 5.03 5.38
N CYS A 98 -4.25 4.71 5.33
CA CYS A 98 -5.22 5.15 6.33
C CYS A 98 -5.30 4.13 7.48
N GLY A 99 -4.92 4.55 8.69
CA GLY A 99 -5.04 3.79 9.92
C GLY A 99 -6.40 3.91 10.62
N LEU A 100 -7.41 4.53 9.99
CA LEU A 100 -8.75 4.64 10.56
C LEU A 100 -9.36 3.23 10.72
N PRO A 101 -9.95 2.88 11.88
CA PRO A 101 -10.60 1.58 12.06
C PRO A 101 -11.69 1.30 11.03
N VAL A 102 -11.89 0.02 10.66
CA VAL A 102 -12.87 -0.38 9.63
C VAL A 102 -14.31 -0.02 9.98
N GLN A 103 -14.63 0.05 11.27
CA GLN A 103 -15.95 0.39 11.78
C GLN A 103 -16.28 1.88 11.66
N GLN A 104 -15.29 2.72 11.31
CA GLN A 104 -15.46 4.18 11.21
C GLN A 104 -15.40 4.65 9.76
N SER A 105 -16.24 5.63 9.43
CA SER A 105 -16.25 6.28 8.12
C SER A 105 -15.42 7.56 8.15
N CYS A 106 -14.60 7.77 7.11
CA CYS A 106 -13.81 8.99 6.98
C CYS A 106 -14.71 10.14 6.50
N PRO A 107 -14.77 11.29 7.20
CA PRO A 107 -15.56 12.44 6.75
C PRO A 107 -14.87 13.25 5.63
N HIS A 108 -13.64 12.88 5.25
CA HIS A 108 -12.82 13.63 4.30
C HIS A 108 -12.40 12.75 3.11
N ALA A 109 -12.46 13.32 1.91
CA ALA A 109 -12.04 12.62 0.69
C ALA A 109 -10.51 12.56 0.53
N ASN A 110 -9.77 13.64 0.88
CA ASN A 110 -8.34 13.80 0.53
C ASN A 110 -7.45 14.47 1.61
N ALA A 111 -7.86 14.49 2.88
CA ALA A 111 -7.13 15.19 3.94
C ALA A 111 -5.96 14.38 4.54
N CYS A 112 -5.60 13.23 3.94
CA CYS A 112 -4.76 12.24 4.62
C CYS A 112 -3.32 12.69 4.86
N LEU A 113 -2.77 13.61 4.08
CA LEU A 113 -1.40 14.11 4.26
C LEU A 113 -1.18 14.86 5.59
N THR A 114 -2.25 15.41 6.16
CA THR A 114 -2.23 16.11 7.46
C THR A 114 -3.10 15.41 8.52
N CYS A 115 -3.59 14.20 8.20
CA CYS A 115 -4.53 13.48 9.05
C CYS A 115 -3.81 12.74 10.19
N PRO A 116 -4.33 12.79 11.43
CA PRO A 116 -3.79 12.01 12.55
C PRO A 116 -3.83 10.49 12.32
N MET A 117 -4.74 10.01 11.47
CA MET A 117 -4.87 8.59 11.14
C MET A 117 -3.89 8.12 10.05
N PHE A 118 -3.03 9.01 9.54
CA PHE A 118 -2.04 8.66 8.54
C PHE A 118 -0.94 7.77 9.11
N LEU A 119 -0.65 6.69 8.39
CA LEU A 119 0.45 5.78 8.69
C LEU A 119 1.32 5.59 7.46
N THR A 120 2.63 5.49 7.65
CA THR A 120 3.58 5.14 6.60
C THR A 120 4.52 4.03 7.05
N THR A 121 5.13 3.35 6.08
CA THR A 121 6.19 2.37 6.27
C THR A 121 7.45 2.79 5.51
N PRO A 122 8.61 2.14 5.76
CA PRO A 122 9.85 2.42 5.02
C PRO A 122 9.75 2.27 3.49
N GLU A 123 8.80 1.51 2.97
CA GLU A 123 8.63 1.34 1.51
C GLU A 123 8.26 2.65 0.79
N PHE A 124 7.65 3.61 1.51
CA PHE A 124 7.32 4.93 0.98
C PHE A 124 8.44 5.97 1.16
N LEU A 125 9.58 5.59 1.74
CA LEU A 125 10.67 6.52 1.96
C LEU A 125 11.14 7.23 0.67
N PRO A 126 11.23 6.56 -0.50
CA PRO A 126 11.52 7.25 -1.76
C PRO A 126 10.48 8.34 -2.09
N GLN A 127 9.19 8.05 -1.94
CA GLN A 127 8.09 8.97 -2.20
C GLN A 127 8.15 10.17 -1.24
N HIS A 128 8.42 9.93 0.04
CA HIS A 128 8.61 11.00 1.03
C HIS A 128 9.80 11.91 0.69
N ARG A 129 10.91 11.34 0.21
CA ARG A 129 12.08 12.12 -0.24
C ARG A 129 11.74 12.97 -1.46
N THR A 130 11.08 12.39 -2.46
CA THR A 130 10.63 13.11 -3.66
C THR A 130 9.67 14.24 -3.29
N GLN A 131 8.66 13.96 -2.46
CA GLN A 131 7.70 14.97 -2.00
C GLN A 131 8.41 16.11 -1.24
N ARG A 132 9.36 15.79 -0.36
CA ARG A 132 10.18 16.79 0.34
C ARG A 132 10.95 17.67 -0.65
N GLN A 133 11.62 17.06 -1.62
CA GLN A 133 12.41 17.79 -2.62
C GLN A 133 11.52 18.76 -3.42
N GLN A 134 10.40 18.28 -3.96
CA GLN A 134 9.43 19.09 -4.69
C GLN A 134 8.86 20.23 -3.83
N THR A 135 8.57 19.95 -2.56
CA THR A 135 8.05 20.97 -1.63
C THR A 135 9.09 22.05 -1.37
N LEU A 136 10.37 21.69 -1.22
CA LEU A 136 11.45 22.66 -1.04
C LEU A 136 11.66 23.51 -2.29
N GLU A 137 11.62 22.89 -3.48
CA GLU A 137 11.67 23.62 -4.76
C GLU A 137 10.54 24.64 -4.86
N LEU A 138 9.30 24.27 -4.51
CA LEU A 138 8.17 25.20 -4.49
C LEU A 138 8.37 26.34 -3.49
N ILE A 139 8.88 26.05 -2.28
CA ILE A 139 9.15 27.08 -1.26
C ILE A 139 10.23 28.06 -1.73
N THR A 140 11.28 27.56 -2.37
CA THR A 140 12.41 28.38 -2.83
C THR A 140 12.09 29.19 -4.09
N THR A 141 11.23 28.67 -4.96
CA THR A 141 10.81 29.34 -6.20
C THR A 141 9.59 30.23 -6.03
N ALA A 142 8.84 30.07 -4.93
CA ALA A 142 7.72 30.93 -4.61
C ALA A 142 8.21 32.38 -4.47
N PRO A 143 7.74 33.32 -5.31
CA PRO A 143 8.02 34.73 -5.10
C PRO A 143 7.51 35.11 -3.71
N GLN A 144 8.32 35.85 -2.95
CA GLN A 144 7.95 36.36 -1.63
C GLN A 144 6.52 36.89 -1.68
N PRO A 145 5.63 36.53 -0.73
CA PRO A 145 4.33 37.16 -0.67
C PRO A 145 4.58 38.66 -0.54
N HIS A 146 4.03 39.39 -1.50
CA HIS A 146 3.77 40.81 -1.43
C HIS A 146 2.95 41.03 -0.16
N ARG A 147 3.64 41.20 0.97
CA ARG A 147 3.11 41.72 2.23
C ARG A 147 2.77 43.18 2.00
N ASN A 148 1.70 43.47 1.24
CA ASN A 148 0.99 44.73 1.30
C ASN A 148 -0.24 44.74 0.39
N ARG A 149 -1.33 45.28 0.96
CA ARG A 149 -2.64 45.61 0.38
C ARG A 149 -3.72 44.51 0.40
N ILE A 150 -4.14 44.17 1.62
CA ILE A 150 -5.59 44.19 1.88
C ILE A 150 -5.83 45.35 2.85
N THR A 151 -6.02 46.56 2.31
CA THR A 151 -6.70 47.61 3.04
C THR A 151 -8.18 47.28 2.96
N ILE A 152 -8.72 46.68 4.01
CA ILE A 152 -10.17 46.61 4.22
C ILE A 152 -10.60 48.06 4.48
N GLY A 153 -11.20 48.70 3.49
CA GLY A 153 -11.86 50.00 3.68
C GLY A 153 -13.08 49.82 4.59
N PRO A 154 -13.37 50.76 5.49
CA PRO A 154 -14.54 50.65 6.35
C PRO A 154 -15.81 50.78 5.51
N CYS A 155 -16.80 49.93 5.83
CA CYS A 155 -18.18 50.04 5.36
C CYS A 155 -18.83 51.33 5.85
#